data_AF-A0A358NJ24-F1
#
_entry.id   AF-A0A358NJ24-F1
#
_cell.length_a   1.000
_cell.length_b   1.000
_cell.length_c   1.000
_cell.angle_alpha   90.00
_cell.angle_beta   90.00
_cell.angle_gamma   90.00
#
_symmetry.space_group_name_H-M   'P 1'
#
loop_
_entity.id
_entity.type
_entity.pdbx_description
1 polymer ?
#
loop_
_entity_poly.entity_id
_entity_poly.type
_entity_poly.pdbx_seq_one_letter_code
_entity_poly.pdbx_strand_id
1 'polypeptide(L)'
;MKNKIFNYLDSIKSGIADMSDYIFDNPEYDFKEYKAMEVLTEYLDNSGFAVERGIGGLETAFRAIYENGTNGPSIGLLCEYDAIEDLGHACGHHMQGPAIVYAAAALKDLYKDKPYKLVVYG
;
A
#
# COMPACT_ATOMS: atom_id res chain seq x y z
N MET A 1 -8.96 -15.62 -15.71
CA MET A 1 -8.85 -14.59 -14.66
C MET A 1 -7.65 -14.80 -13.75
N LYS A 2 -7.53 -15.95 -13.05
CA LYS A 2 -6.39 -16.27 -12.15
C LYS A 2 -4.99 -16.06 -12.78
N ASN A 3 -4.75 -16.63 -13.96
CA ASN A 3 -3.44 -16.47 -14.64
C ASN A 3 -3.16 -15.02 -15.06
N LYS A 4 -4.19 -14.24 -15.39
CA LYS A 4 -4.03 -12.81 -15.73
C LYS A 4 -3.57 -12.03 -14.48
N ILE A 5 -4.12 -12.37 -13.32
CA ILE A 5 -3.70 -11.78 -12.04
C ILE A 5 -2.24 -12.12 -11.76
N PHE A 6 -1.86 -13.40 -11.81
CA PHE A 6 -0.46 -13.78 -11.56
C PHE A 6 0.52 -13.16 -12.54
N ASN A 7 0.24 -13.18 -13.84
CA ASN A 7 1.15 -12.57 -14.82
C ASN A 7 1.32 -11.06 -14.59
N TYR A 8 0.24 -10.36 -14.22
CA TYR A 8 0.32 -8.94 -13.88
C TYR A 8 1.12 -8.72 -12.60
N LEU A 9 0.82 -9.48 -11.56
CA LEU A 9 1.56 -9.43 -10.30
C LEU A 9 3.05 -9.67 -10.58
N ASP A 10 3.42 -10.75 -11.26
CA ASP A 10 4.81 -11.07 -11.60
C ASP A 10 5.51 -9.93 -12.35
N SER A 11 4.78 -9.19 -13.20
CA SER A 11 5.33 -8.06 -13.98
C SER A 11 5.73 -6.84 -13.14
N ILE A 12 5.13 -6.63 -11.97
CA ILE A 12 5.47 -5.51 -11.06
C ILE A 12 6.16 -5.99 -9.77
N LYS A 13 6.37 -7.29 -9.63
CA LYS A 13 6.89 -7.94 -8.41
C LYS A 13 8.20 -7.35 -7.92
N SER A 14 9.15 -7.06 -8.82
CA SER A 14 10.47 -6.58 -8.44
C SER A 14 10.39 -5.25 -7.70
N GLY A 15 9.64 -4.27 -8.22
CA GLY A 15 9.50 -2.97 -7.56
C GLY A 15 8.79 -3.04 -6.20
N ILE A 16 7.84 -3.97 -6.05
CA ILE A 16 7.21 -4.23 -4.75
C ILE A 16 8.18 -4.89 -3.77
N ALA A 17 9.02 -5.83 -4.24
CA ALA A 17 10.04 -6.46 -3.41
C ALA A 17 11.11 -5.45 -2.98
N ASP A 18 11.57 -4.60 -3.91
CA ASP A 18 12.53 -3.54 -3.62
C ASP A 18 11.98 -2.55 -2.56
N MET A 19 10.69 -2.23 -2.62
CA MET A 19 10.01 -1.42 -1.60
C MET A 19 9.98 -2.13 -0.24
N SER A 20 9.67 -3.42 -0.22
CA SER A 20 9.68 -4.24 1.02
C SER A 20 11.08 -4.31 1.64
N ASP A 21 12.11 -4.52 0.82
CA ASP A 21 13.50 -4.58 1.27
C ASP A 21 13.96 -3.20 1.78
N TYR A 22 13.57 -2.11 1.10
CA TYR A 22 13.87 -0.76 1.56
C TYR A 22 13.26 -0.47 2.94
N ILE A 23 11.99 -0.84 3.16
CA ILE A 23 11.33 -0.67 4.47
C ILE A 23 12.04 -1.55 5.52
N PHE A 24 12.39 -2.79 5.18
CA PHE A 24 13.11 -3.69 6.07
C PHE A 24 14.45 -3.10 6.56
N ASP A 25 15.23 -2.54 5.64
CA ASP A 25 16.54 -1.95 5.90
C ASP A 25 16.46 -0.61 6.64
N ASN A 26 15.27 0.00 6.71
CA ASN A 26 15.03 1.30 7.35
C ASN A 26 13.92 1.19 8.42
N PRO A 27 14.12 0.41 9.49
CA PRO A 27 13.10 0.28 10.53
C PRO A 27 12.86 1.62 11.22
N GLU A 28 11.58 1.95 11.40
CA GLU A 28 11.10 3.16 12.06
C GLU A 28 10.02 2.79 13.09
N TYR A 29 9.89 3.59 14.15
CA TYR A 29 9.18 3.20 15.38
C TYR A 29 8.27 4.33 15.88
N ASP A 30 7.37 4.00 16.81
CA ASP A 30 6.61 4.96 17.63
C ASP A 30 5.92 6.08 16.83
N PHE A 31 5.22 5.74 15.74
CA PHE A 31 4.52 6.68 14.86
C PHE A 31 5.47 7.63 14.09
N LYS A 32 6.71 7.22 13.86
CA LYS A 32 7.74 7.98 13.12
C LYS A 32 8.23 7.25 11.87
N GLU A 33 7.36 6.45 11.27
CA GLU A 33 7.57 5.69 10.04
C GLU A 33 7.50 6.56 8.78
N TYR A 34 8.29 7.65 8.76
CA TYR A 34 8.26 8.64 7.69
C TYR A 34 8.73 8.08 6.35
N LYS A 35 9.83 7.32 6.33
CA LYS A 35 10.36 6.72 5.10
C LYS A 35 9.41 5.67 4.56
N ALA A 36 8.88 4.81 5.43
CA ALA A 36 7.95 3.76 5.02
C ALA A 36 6.64 4.36 4.47
N MET A 37 6.07 5.35 5.17
CA MET A 37 4.91 6.11 4.69
C MET A 37 5.20 6.78 3.34
N GLU A 38 6.35 7.42 3.19
CA GLU A 38 6.72 8.14 1.96
C GLU A 38 6.77 7.20 0.76
N VAL A 39 7.47 6.07 0.83
CA VAL A 39 7.58 5.14 -0.30
C VAL A 39 6.24 4.49 -0.68
N LEU A 40 5.41 4.15 0.33
CA LEU A 40 4.08 3.59 0.09
C LEU A 40 3.15 4.61 -0.57
N THR A 41 3.13 5.83 -0.05
CA THR A 41 2.26 6.89 -0.55
C THR A 41 2.70 7.42 -1.91
N GLU A 42 4.00 7.52 -2.16
CA GLU A 42 4.53 7.89 -3.48
C GLU A 42 4.14 6.88 -4.55
N TYR A 43 4.24 5.57 -4.25
CA TYR A 43 3.78 4.54 -5.19
C TYR A 43 2.28 4.68 -5.47
N LEU A 44 1.46 4.88 -4.43
CA LEU A 44 0.01 5.01 -4.58
C LEU A 44 -0.37 6.25 -5.39
N ASP A 45 0.26 7.40 -5.12
CA ASP A 45 0.05 8.65 -5.86
C ASP A 45 0.45 8.50 -7.34
N ASN A 46 1.64 7.96 -7.60
CA ASN A 46 2.10 7.64 -8.96
C ASN A 46 1.21 6.60 -9.66
N SER A 47 0.53 5.74 -8.88
CA SER A 47 -0.45 4.78 -9.39
C SER A 47 -1.84 5.40 -9.61
N GLY A 48 -2.03 6.69 -9.37
CA GLY A 48 -3.27 7.42 -9.60
C GLY A 48 -4.28 7.37 -8.45
N PHE A 49 -3.85 7.03 -7.23
CA PHE A 49 -4.67 7.21 -6.03
C PHE A 49 -4.57 8.66 -5.56
N ALA A 50 -5.68 9.22 -5.07
CA ALA A 50 -5.65 10.48 -4.34
C ALA A 50 -5.18 10.21 -2.91
N VAL A 51 -3.98 10.67 -2.57
CA VAL A 51 -3.35 10.46 -1.26
C VAL A 51 -3.57 11.66 -0.34
N GLU A 52 -3.96 11.37 0.90
CA GLU A 52 -4.03 12.31 2.01
C GLU A 52 -3.16 11.78 3.16
N ARG A 53 -2.16 12.54 3.60
CA ARG A 53 -1.23 12.20 4.70
C ARG A 53 -1.59 12.98 5.95
N GLY A 54 -1.12 12.53 7.12
CA GLY A 54 -1.28 13.24 8.39
C GLY A 54 -2.69 13.12 8.98
N ILE A 55 -3.36 11.97 8.76
CA ILE A 55 -4.74 11.77 9.19
C ILE A 55 -4.83 11.25 10.64
N GLY A 56 -5.97 11.43 11.29
CA GLY A 56 -6.22 10.86 12.62
C GLY A 56 -5.30 11.39 13.73
N GLY A 57 -4.59 12.49 13.49
CA GLY A 57 -3.61 13.05 14.44
C GLY A 57 -2.23 12.41 14.40
N LEU A 58 -1.95 11.54 13.41
CA LEU A 58 -0.66 10.89 13.22
C LEU A 58 -0.04 11.38 11.90
N GLU A 59 1.16 11.96 11.97
CA GLU A 59 1.85 12.52 10.79
C GLU A 59 2.18 11.46 9.74
N THR A 60 2.45 10.24 10.18
CA THR A 60 2.82 9.10 9.34
C THR A 60 1.62 8.28 8.89
N ALA A 61 0.40 8.57 9.33
CA ALA A 61 -0.79 7.91 8.82
C ALA A 61 -1.27 8.53 7.51
N PHE A 62 -1.85 7.72 6.62
CA PHE A 62 -2.39 8.16 5.34
C PHE A 62 -3.67 7.44 4.92
N ARG A 63 -4.40 8.08 4.01
CA ARG A 63 -5.51 7.49 3.26
C ARG A 63 -5.30 7.73 1.78
N ALA A 64 -5.33 6.66 0.99
CA ALA A 64 -5.25 6.73 -0.46
C ALA A 64 -6.53 6.18 -1.11
N ILE A 65 -7.15 6.95 -2.00
CA ILE A 65 -8.43 6.59 -2.62
C ILE A 65 -8.28 6.44 -4.13
N TYR A 66 -8.82 5.35 -4.68
CA TYR A 66 -9.04 5.18 -6.11
C TYR A 66 -10.49 4.82 -6.38
N GLU A 67 -11.10 5.49 -7.35
CA GLU A 67 -12.49 5.24 -7.76
C GLU A 67 -12.55 4.73 -9.20
N ASN A 68 -13.20 3.58 -9.39
CA ASN A 68 -13.61 3.10 -10.69
C ASN A 68 -15.13 3.31 -10.81
N GLY A 69 -15.57 4.34 -11.53
CA GLY A 69 -17.00 4.66 -11.67
C GLY A 69 -17.68 5.07 -10.35
N THR A 70 -19.01 5.06 -10.33
CA THR A 70 -19.83 5.54 -9.20
C THR A 70 -20.81 4.47 -8.69
N ASN A 71 -21.27 4.59 -7.45
CA ASN A 71 -22.27 3.70 -6.82
C ASN A 71 -21.84 2.22 -6.69
N GLY A 72 -20.53 1.96 -6.58
CA GLY A 72 -19.97 0.64 -6.28
C GLY A 72 -19.69 0.42 -4.80
N PRO A 73 -19.33 -0.81 -4.38
CA PRO A 73 -18.85 -1.07 -3.02
C PRO A 73 -17.53 -0.32 -2.74
N SER A 74 -17.34 0.03 -1.47
CA SER A 74 -16.08 0.56 -0.95
C SER A 74 -15.29 -0.55 -0.27
N ILE A 75 -14.08 -0.82 -0.74
CA ILE A 75 -13.20 -1.88 -0.23
C ILE A 75 -12.03 -1.21 0.51
N GLY A 76 -11.95 -1.44 1.82
CA GLY A 76 -10.85 -0.97 2.65
C GLY A 76 -9.70 -1.98 2.67
N LEU A 77 -8.48 -1.50 2.50
CA LEU A 77 -7.24 -2.28 2.61
C LEU A 77 -6.34 -1.61 3.66
N LEU A 78 -5.79 -2.40 4.59
CA LEU A 78 -5.02 -1.90 5.73
C LEU A 78 -3.53 -2.21 5.54
N CYS A 79 -2.70 -1.17 5.52
CA CYS A 79 -1.26 -1.22 5.51
C CYS A 79 -0.74 -1.00 6.94
N GLU A 80 0.20 -1.82 7.39
CA GLU A 80 1.03 -1.53 8.57
C GLU A 80 2.48 -1.56 8.11
N TYR A 81 3.34 -0.78 8.78
CA TYR A 81 4.73 -0.56 8.37
C TYR A 81 5.64 -0.09 9.51
N ASP A 82 5.20 -0.19 10.76
CA ASP A 82 6.02 0.04 11.95
C ASP A 82 6.99 -1.12 12.21
N ALA A 83 8.11 -0.80 12.85
CA ALA A 83 9.06 -1.76 13.38
C ALA A 83 8.95 -1.85 14.91
N ILE A 84 9.57 -2.89 15.47
CA ILE A 84 9.70 -3.08 16.91
C ILE A 84 11.10 -2.60 17.32
N GLU A 85 11.18 -1.77 18.35
CA GLU A 85 12.46 -1.28 18.89
C GLU A 85 13.40 -2.45 19.22
N ASP A 86 14.68 -2.30 18.88
CA ASP A 86 15.76 -3.32 18.98
C ASP A 86 15.56 -4.63 18.19
N LEU A 87 14.41 -4.85 17.56
CA LEU A 87 14.08 -6.08 16.80
C LEU A 87 13.81 -5.84 15.32
N GLY A 88 13.70 -4.58 14.89
CA GLY A 88 13.34 -4.21 13.52
C GLY A 88 11.95 -4.75 13.16
N HIS A 89 11.73 -5.12 11.90
CA HIS A 89 10.44 -5.66 11.46
C HIS A 89 10.23 -7.14 11.80
N ALA A 90 10.43 -7.52 13.06
CA ALA A 90 10.25 -8.90 13.52
C ALA A 90 8.80 -9.42 13.36
N CYS A 91 7.80 -8.53 13.24
CA CYS A 91 6.42 -8.89 12.92
C CYS A 91 6.11 -8.94 11.40
N GLY A 92 7.06 -8.55 10.55
CA GLY A 92 6.90 -8.63 9.10
C GLY A 92 6.19 -7.43 8.45
N HIS A 93 5.99 -6.32 9.16
CA HIS A 93 5.25 -5.16 8.63
C HIS A 93 5.91 -4.50 7.41
N HIS A 94 7.24 -4.64 7.24
CA HIS A 94 7.93 -4.28 6.00
C HIS A 94 7.34 -4.93 4.73
N MET A 95 6.74 -6.13 4.83
CA MET A 95 6.07 -6.81 3.72
C MET A 95 4.58 -6.47 3.63
N GLN A 96 3.93 -6.14 4.75
CA GLN A 96 2.48 -5.96 4.81
C GLN A 96 2.03 -4.76 3.97
N GLY A 97 2.61 -3.57 4.20
CA GLY A 97 2.33 -2.38 3.40
C GLY A 97 2.51 -2.63 1.89
N PRO A 98 3.68 -3.09 1.43
CA PRO A 98 3.92 -3.41 0.02
C PRO A 98 2.97 -4.47 -0.56
N ALA A 99 2.64 -5.52 0.19
CA ALA A 99 1.70 -6.54 -0.26
C ALA A 99 0.27 -5.98 -0.47
N ILE A 100 -0.14 -5.02 0.35
CA ILE A 100 -1.43 -4.35 0.22
C ILE A 100 -1.44 -3.39 -0.96
N VAL A 101 -0.37 -2.63 -1.16
CA VAL A 101 -0.18 -1.79 -2.36
C VAL A 101 -0.21 -2.64 -3.63
N TYR A 102 0.41 -3.81 -3.60
CA TYR A 102 0.42 -4.79 -4.69
C TYR A 102 -0.99 -5.32 -5.01
N ALA A 103 -1.78 -5.63 -3.98
CA ALA A 103 -3.18 -6.02 -4.14
C ALA A 103 -4.04 -4.88 -4.69
N ALA A 104 -3.84 -3.65 -4.21
CA ALA A 104 -4.53 -2.46 -4.68
C ALA A 104 -4.25 -2.19 -6.18
N ALA A 105 -2.98 -2.30 -6.60
CA ALA A 105 -2.58 -2.17 -7.99
C ALA A 105 -3.23 -3.25 -8.88
N ALA A 106 -3.25 -4.51 -8.43
CA ALA A 106 -3.89 -5.59 -9.20
C ALA A 106 -5.39 -5.40 -9.35
N LEU A 107 -6.09 -4.99 -8.28
CA LEU A 107 -7.52 -4.68 -8.35
C LEU A 107 -7.79 -3.52 -9.32
N LYS A 108 -7.06 -2.41 -9.17
CA LYS A 108 -7.14 -1.22 -10.02
C LYS A 108 -6.96 -1.55 -11.51
N ASP A 109 -5.89 -2.24 -11.85
CA ASP A 109 -5.46 -2.37 -13.24
C ASP A 109 -6.12 -3.55 -13.98
N LEU A 110 -6.61 -4.56 -13.25
CA LEU A 110 -7.24 -5.74 -13.85
C LEU A 110 -8.76 -5.74 -13.77
N TYR A 111 -9.35 -5.12 -12.74
CA TYR A 111 -10.79 -5.10 -12.54
C TYR A 111 -11.33 -3.73 -12.92
N LYS A 112 -11.93 -3.60 -14.12
CA LYS A 112 -12.46 -2.32 -14.62
C LYS A 112 -13.95 -2.40 -15.00
N ASP A 113 -14.52 -3.59 -15.05
CA ASP A 113 -15.86 -3.84 -15.63
C ASP A 113 -17.03 -3.42 -14.73
N LYS A 114 -16.80 -3.21 -13.44
CA LYS A 114 -17.84 -2.81 -12.46
C LYS A 114 -17.35 -1.68 -11.58
N PRO A 115 -18.26 -0.82 -11.10
CA PRO A 115 -17.85 0.27 -10.24
C PRO A 115 -17.39 -0.23 -8.86
N TYR A 116 -16.37 0.41 -8.29
CA TYR A 116 -15.90 0.20 -6.92
C TYR A 116 -15.04 1.39 -6.48
N LYS A 117 -14.85 1.50 -5.16
CA LYS A 117 -13.85 2.38 -4.56
C LYS A 117 -12.84 1.53 -3.77
N LEU A 118 -11.55 1.75 -4.00
CA LEU A 118 -10.50 1.25 -3.13
C LEU A 118 -10.10 2.36 -2.16
N VAL A 119 -9.96 2.00 -0.89
CA VAL A 119 -9.41 2.88 0.12
C VAL A 119 -8.28 2.13 0.82
N VAL A 120 -7.05 2.60 0.64
CA VAL A 120 -5.89 2.11 1.39
C VAL A 120 -5.71 3.01 2.60
N TYR A 121 -5.69 2.41 3.78
CA TYR A 121 -5.33 3.09 5.03
C TYR A 121 -3.96 2.61 5.46
N GLY A 122 -3.08 3.55 5.75
CA GLY A 122 -1.77 3.32 6.37
C GLY A 122 -1.64 4.15 7.62
#